data_AF-A0AAJ5MGV2-F1
#
_entry.id   AF-A0AAJ5MGV2-F1
#
_cell.length_a   1.000
_cell.length_b   1.000
_cell.length_c   1.000
_cell.angle_alpha   90.00
_cell.angle_beta   90.00
_cell.angle_gamma   90.00
#
_symmetry.space_group_name_H-M   'P 1'
#
loop_
_entity.id
_entity.type
_entity.pdbx_description
1 polymer ?
#
loop_
_entity_poly.entity_id
_entity_poly.type
_entity_poly.pdbx_seq_one_letter_code
_entity_poly.pdbx_strand_id
1 'polypeptide(L)' 'MSKFASYDQLLLDLIDAGVRQYSALCVRLQKSGETVSPDREPWRTTDARLQSLRKAGKIAYDRTRDSWYRVIPE' A
#
# COMPACT_ATOMS: atom_id res chain seq x y z
N MET A 1 7.60 5.61 -17.24
CA MET A 1 7.09 5.75 -15.85
C MET A 1 6.51 4.43 -15.41
N SER A 2 6.75 3.98 -14.17
CA SER A 2 6.21 2.71 -13.67
C SER A 2 4.69 2.77 -13.59
N LYS A 3 3.99 1.74 -14.12
CA LYS A 3 2.52 1.62 -14.13
C LYS A 3 1.87 1.78 -12.74
N PHE A 4 2.64 1.60 -11.67
CA PHE A 4 2.19 1.65 -10.29
C PHE A 4 2.74 2.82 -9.47
N ALA A 5 3.42 3.80 -10.09
CA ALA A 5 4.08 4.87 -9.35
C ALA A 5 3.08 5.71 -8.54
N SER A 6 1.96 6.11 -9.14
CA SER A 6 0.88 6.86 -8.45
C SER A 6 0.23 6.03 -7.35
N TYR A 7 0.00 4.74 -7.61
CA TYR A 7 -0.59 3.81 -6.66
C TYR A 7 0.31 3.58 -5.43
N ASP A 8 1.61 3.41 -5.65
CA ASP A 8 2.60 3.30 -4.59
C ASP A 8 2.69 4.57 -3.76
N GLN A 9 2.65 5.74 -4.40
CA GLN A 9 2.67 7.01 -3.70
C GLN A 9 1.43 7.15 -2.81
N LEU A 10 0.24 6.83 -3.32
CA LEU A 10 -0.99 6.86 -2.53
C LEU A 10 -0.94 5.90 -1.34
N LEU A 11 -0.37 4.70 -1.52
CA LEU A 11 -0.15 3.75 -0.44
C LEU A 11 0.73 4.33 0.66
N LEU A 12 1.84 4.97 0.29
CA LEU A 12 2.75 5.60 1.24
C LEU A 12 2.09 6.76 1.98
N ASP A 13 1.36 7.62 1.26
CA ASP A 13 0.65 8.77 1.83
C ASP A 13 -0.43 8.31 2.84
N LEU A 14 -1.14 7.22 2.53
CA LEU A 14 -2.12 6.62 3.44
C LEU A 14 -1.48 6.07 4.72
N ILE A 15 -0.34 5.39 4.60
CA ILE A 15 0.40 4.85 5.74
C ILE A 15 0.92 5.99 6.63
N ASP A 16 1.41 7.07 6.03
CA ASP A 16 1.87 8.28 6.74
C ASP A 16 0.72 9.02 7.43
N ALA A 17 -0.44 9.08 6.78
CA ALA A 17 -1.67 9.61 7.38
C ALA A 17 -2.24 8.72 8.51
N GLY A 18 -1.60 7.58 8.82
CA GLY A 18 -1.99 6.69 9.90
C GLY A 18 -2.94 5.57 9.50
N VAL A 19 -3.26 5.41 8.21
CA VAL A 19 -4.03 4.27 7.70
C VAL A 19 -3.09 3.08 7.52
N ARG A 20 -2.99 2.26 8.57
CA ARG A 20 -1.97 1.20 8.65
C ARG A 20 -2.52 -0.21 8.49
N GLN A 21 -3.83 -0.41 8.70
CA GLN A 21 -4.46 -1.71 8.54
C GLN A 21 -4.67 -2.04 7.06
N TYR A 22 -4.40 -3.28 6.69
CA TYR A 22 -4.55 -3.75 5.30
C TYR A 22 -5.96 -3.54 4.74
N SER A 23 -6.99 -3.89 5.52
CA SER A 23 -8.39 -3.70 5.14
C SER A 23 -8.72 -2.22 4.89
N ALA A 24 -8.26 -1.32 5.77
CA ALA A 24 -8.47 0.11 5.65
C ALA A 24 -7.75 0.69 4.42
N LEU A 25 -6.52 0.23 4.13
CA LEU A 25 -5.79 0.59 2.91
C LEU A 25 -6.57 0.20 1.66
N CYS A 26 -7.01 -1.06 1.56
CA CYS A 26 -7.80 -1.55 0.42
C CYS A 26 -9.07 -0.73 0.20
N VAL A 27 -9.82 -0.41 1.26
CA VAL A 27 -11.05 0.39 1.17
C VAL A 27 -10.75 1.82 0.69
N ARG A 28 -9.69 2.46 1.19
CA ARG A 28 -9.31 3.83 0.80
C ARG A 28 -8.81 3.89 -0.65
N LEU A 29 -8.03 2.91 -1.08
CA LEU A 29 -7.55 2.77 -2.45
C LEU A 29 -8.68 2.48 -3.44
N GLN A 30 -9.66 1.68 -3.05
CA GLN A 30 -10.84 1.46 -3.90
C GLN A 30 -11.67 2.74 -4.05
N LYS A 31 -11.79 3.54 -2.99
CA LYS A 31 -12.49 4.84 -3.03
C LYS A 31 -11.75 5.90 -3.84
N SER A 32 -10.42 5.84 -3.97
CA SER A 32 -9.67 6.82 -4.75
C SER A 32 -9.81 6.60 -6.27
N GLY A 33 -10.43 5.51 -6.72
CA GLY A 33 -10.63 5.21 -8.14
C GLY A 33 -9.34 4.81 -8.88
N GLU A 34 -8.20 4.77 -8.19
CA GLU A 34 -6.90 4.27 -8.65
C GLU A 34 -6.94 2.74 -8.76
N THR A 35 -7.82 2.20 -9.61
CA THR A 35 -7.92 0.76 -9.83
C THR A 35 -7.02 0.38 -10.99
N VAL A 36 -5.85 -0.20 -10.68
CA VAL A 36 -4.78 -0.41 -11.69
C VAL A 36 -5.11 -1.51 -12.72
N SER A 37 -6.17 -2.29 -12.50
CA SER A 37 -6.69 -3.24 -13.48
C SER A 37 -8.16 -3.56 -13.20
N PRO A 38 -9.07 -3.40 -14.17
CA PRO A 38 -10.46 -3.87 -14.02
C PRO A 38 -10.56 -5.41 -13.98
N ASP A 39 -9.60 -6.11 -14.59
CA ASP A 39 -9.59 -7.58 -14.69
C ASP A 39 -8.95 -8.29 -13.49
N ARG A 40 -8.39 -7.55 -12.53
CA ARG A 40 -7.66 -8.13 -11.39
C ARG A 40 -8.30 -7.64 -10.10
N GLU A 41 -8.55 -8.56 -9.18
CA GLU A 41 -9.11 -8.19 -7.87
C GLU A 41 -8.24 -7.11 -7.20
N PRO A 42 -8.81 -5.96 -6.79
CA PRO A 42 -8.05 -4.83 -6.28
C PRO A 42 -7.10 -5.20 -5.14
N TRP A 43 -7.54 -6.11 -4.27
CA TRP A 43 -6.75 -6.59 -3.13
C TRP A 43 -5.44 -7.29 -3.54
N ARG A 44 -5.42 -8.01 -4.67
CA ARG A 44 -4.19 -8.67 -5.17
C ARG A 44 -3.14 -7.64 -5.60
N THR A 45 -3.59 -6.54 -6.18
CA THR A 45 -2.70 -5.45 -6.56
C THR A 45 -2.15 -4.78 -5.31
N THR A 46 -3.00 -4.44 -4.35
CA THR A 46 -2.58 -3.85 -3.07
C THR A 46 -1.54 -4.71 -2.36
N ASP A 47 -1.81 -6.01 -2.19
CA ASP A 47 -0.89 -6.94 -1.54
C ASP A 47 0.47 -7.01 -2.26
N ALA A 48 0.48 -7.18 -3.59
CA ALA A 48 1.70 -7.23 -4.37
C ALA A 48 2.53 -5.92 -4.29
N ARG A 49 1.86 -4.77 -4.20
CA ARG A 49 2.54 -3.47 -4.04
C ARG A 49 3.10 -3.30 -2.64
N LEU A 50 2.35 -3.65 -1.60
CA LEU A 50 2.84 -3.65 -0.21
C LEU A 50 4.07 -4.54 -0.04
N GLN A 51 4.05 -5.76 -0.61
CA GLN A 51 5.21 -6.64 -0.59
C GLN A 51 6.42 -6.03 -1.33
N SER A 52 6.19 -5.36 -2.45
CA SER A 52 7.24 -4.70 -3.23
C SER A 52 7.86 -3.53 -2.46
N LEU A 53 7.03 -2.68 -1.84
CA LEU A 53 7.46 -1.55 -1.00
C LEU A 53 8.21 -2.03 0.24
N ARG A 54 7.79 -3.15 0.83
CA ARG A 54 8.50 -3.80 1.95
C ARG A 54 9.86 -4.32 1.53
N LYS A 55 9.96 -5.01 0.39
CA LYS A 55 11.24 -5.50 -0.16
C LYS A 55 12.18 -4.35 -0.49
N ALA A 56 11.65 -3.20 -0.90
CA ALA A 56 12.41 -1.98 -1.14
C ALA A 56 12.79 -1.21 0.14
N GLY A 57 12.43 -1.71 1.32
CA GLY A 57 12.74 -1.06 2.61
C GLY A 57 11.97 0.24 2.87
N LYS A 58 10.94 0.55 2.07
CA LYS A 58 10.13 1.78 2.25
C LYS A 58 9.13 1.66 3.39
N ILE A 59 8.66 0.45 3.64
CA ILE A 59 7.67 0.14 4.68
C ILE A 59 8.03 -1.14 5.43
N ALA A 60 7.52 -1.27 6.65
CA ALA A 60 7.60 -2.45 7.48
C ALA A 60 6.19 -2.93 7.86
N TYR A 61 6.03 -4.23 8.07
CA TYR A 61 4.80 -4.82 8.57
C TYR A 61 5.02 -5.33 9.99
N ASP A 62 4.20 -4.87 10.92
CA ASP A 62 4.16 -5.33 12.29
C ASP A 62 3.12 -6.45 12.41
N ARG A 63 3.61 -7.67 12.63
CA ARG A 63 2.76 -8.86 12.84
C ARG A 63 1.96 -8.79 14.14
N THR A 64 2.44 -8.08 15.16
CA THR A 64 1.75 -8.00 16.46
C THR A 64 0.51 -7.12 16.38
N ARG A 65 0.53 -6.13 15.48
CA ARG A 65 -0.56 -5.16 15.28
C ARG A 65 -1.32 -5.36 13.98
N ASP A 66 -0.96 -6.37 13.20
CA ASP A 66 -1.47 -6.62 11.83
C ASP A 66 -1.54 -5.32 11.00
N SER A 67 -0.43 -4.58 10.97
CA SER A 67 -0.40 -3.20 10.47
C SER A 67 0.89 -2.86 9.72
N TRP A 68 0.79 -1.96 8.75
CA TRP A 68 1.87 -1.43 7.92
C TRP A 68 2.36 -0.06 8.39
N TYR A 69 3.67 0.19 8.27
CA TYR A 69 4.33 1.42 8.75
C TYR A 69 5.40 1.87 7.77
N ARG A 70 5.64 3.18 7.66
CA ARG A 70 6.76 3.70 6.87
C ARG A 70 8.06 3.53 7.64
N VAL A 71 9.11 3.12 6.94
CA VAL A 71 10.48 3.10 7.47
C VAL A 71 11.15 4.38 7.00
N ILE A 72 11.62 5.19 7.94
CA ILE A 72 12.47 6.35 7.64
C ILE A 72 13.90 5.84 7.79
N PRO A 73 14.68 5.72 6.69
CA PRO A 73 16.08 5.38 6.81
C PRO A 73 16.81 6.47 7.61
N GLU A 74 17.67 6.06 8.54
CA GLU A 74 18.58 6.93 9.30
C GLU A 74 19.62 7.62 8.40
#